data_AF-A0A131ZBJ6-F1
#
_entry.id   AF-A0A131ZBJ6-F1
#
_cell.length_a   1.000
_cell.length_b   1.000
_cell.length_c   1.000
_cell.angle_alpha   90.00
_cell.angle_beta   90.00
_cell.angle_gamma   90.00
#
_symmetry.space_group_name_H-M   'P 1'
#
loop_
_entity.id
_entity.type
_entity.pdbx_description
1 polymer ?
#
loop_
_entity_poly.entity_id
_entity_poly.type
_entity_poly.pdbx_seq_one_letter_code
_entity_poly.pdbx_strand_id
1 'polypeptide(L)'
;GGEPYLRSYHGGAFINEVKMASTMAVLPPEAYRGPAPHYAVPQEVGIYSLVGAEGSYASGNVHGKYLCMPTRRHNLNWNLDDGFAQVERFVRDEVPTMETLYRWILDNKREFSSAVEAARQDNRSSVSREECAPFVCRRGSLHSVLCTPYNRPNDWLIGATRHGGVVYLRAFDTEAWKKQLEERERNSDTDHFTYWGHKFEQYMTC
;
A
#
# COMPACT_ATOMS: atom_id res chain seq x y z
N GLY A 1 -15.18 -32.63 3.21
CA GLY A 1 -14.51 -31.39 3.67
C GLY A 1 -14.12 -30.62 2.44
N GLY A 2 -14.85 -29.56 2.11
CA GLY A 2 -14.52 -28.67 1.00
C GLY A 2 -13.70 -27.50 1.54
N GLU A 3 -12.52 -27.25 0.96
CA GLU A 3 -11.76 -26.03 1.21
C GLU A 3 -12.53 -24.82 0.61
N PRO A 4 -12.59 -23.67 1.31
CA PRO A 4 -13.28 -22.49 0.78
C PRO A 4 -12.41 -21.83 -0.30
N TYR A 5 -12.93 -21.79 -1.52
CA TYR A 5 -12.37 -21.01 -2.63
C TYR A 5 -12.98 -19.60 -2.62
N LEU A 6 -12.14 -18.56 -2.63
CA LEU A 6 -12.58 -17.18 -2.83
C LEU A 6 -12.50 -16.83 -4.31
N ARG A 7 -13.64 -16.49 -4.92
CA ARG A 7 -13.71 -15.97 -6.29
C ARG A 7 -13.53 -14.46 -6.25
N SER A 8 -12.40 -13.97 -6.77
CA SER A 8 -12.19 -12.55 -7.04
C SER A 8 -12.59 -12.26 -8.49
N TYR A 9 -13.64 -11.49 -8.70
CA TYR A 9 -14.01 -10.97 -10.03
C TYR A 9 -13.38 -9.59 -10.23
N HIS A 10 -12.48 -9.49 -11.22
CA HIS A 10 -12.10 -8.22 -11.81
C HIS A 10 -11.99 -8.36 -13.33
N GLY A 11 -12.65 -7.44 -14.03
CA GLY A 11 -12.58 -7.17 -15.47
C GLY A 11 -12.00 -8.27 -16.37
N GLY A 12 -12.85 -9.15 -16.87
CA GLY A 12 -12.65 -9.89 -18.14
C GLY A 12 -11.52 -10.92 -18.23
N ALA A 13 -10.65 -11.04 -17.23
CA ALA A 13 -9.60 -12.06 -17.19
C ALA A 13 -9.83 -13.00 -16.00
N PHE A 14 -10.01 -14.28 -16.30
CA PHE A 14 -10.03 -15.34 -15.29
C PHE A 14 -8.67 -15.36 -14.58
N ILE A 15 -8.62 -14.79 -13.38
CA ILE A 15 -7.49 -15.02 -12.46
C ILE A 15 -7.71 -16.41 -11.89
N ASN A 16 -6.75 -17.31 -12.12
CA ASN A 16 -6.73 -18.65 -11.53
C ASN A 16 -7.09 -18.58 -10.04
N GLU A 17 -7.89 -19.54 -9.57
CA GLU A 17 -8.26 -19.72 -8.16
C GLU A 17 -7.11 -19.37 -7.22
N VAL A 18 -7.30 -18.33 -6.39
CA VAL A 18 -6.37 -18.04 -5.30
C VAL A 18 -6.63 -19.11 -4.24
N LYS A 19 -5.83 -20.17 -4.26
CA LYS A 19 -5.85 -21.17 -3.21
C LYS A 19 -5.38 -20.50 -1.92
N MET A 20 -6.25 -20.41 -0.92
CA MET A 20 -5.88 -19.99 0.43
C MET A 20 -4.91 -21.01 1.00
N ALA A 21 -3.61 -20.77 0.81
CA ALA A 21 -2.58 -21.76 1.10
C ALA A 21 -2.24 -21.83 2.59
N SER A 22 -2.48 -20.76 3.37
CA SER A 22 -2.17 -20.73 4.80
C SER A 22 -2.77 -19.51 5.50
N THR A 23 -3.10 -19.65 6.78
CA THR A 23 -3.43 -18.54 7.68
C THR A 23 -2.19 -18.21 8.50
N MET A 24 -1.79 -16.93 8.54
CA MET A 24 -0.69 -16.50 9.40
C MET A 24 -1.15 -16.55 10.87
N ALA A 25 -0.58 -17.46 11.66
CA ALA A 25 -0.86 -17.52 13.08
C ALA A 25 -0.23 -16.30 13.77
N VAL A 26 -1.06 -15.46 14.38
CA VAL A 26 -0.61 -14.24 15.07
C VAL A 26 -0.66 -14.47 16.56
N LEU A 27 0.50 -14.37 17.22
CA LEU A 27 0.59 -14.42 18.67
C LEU A 27 0.06 -13.12 19.31
N PRO A 28 -0.33 -13.15 20.60
CA PRO A 28 -0.71 -11.92 21.29
C PRO A 28 0.47 -10.93 21.40
N PRO A 29 0.23 -9.61 21.51
CA PRO A 29 1.28 -8.59 21.59
C PRO A 29 2.39 -8.88 22.61
N GLU A 30 2.03 -9.52 23.72
CA GLU A 30 2.94 -9.93 24.79
C GLU A 30 4.06 -10.85 24.30
N ALA A 31 3.79 -11.69 23.29
CA ALA A 31 4.75 -12.62 22.71
C ALA A 31 5.85 -11.91 21.87
N TYR A 32 5.62 -10.65 21.46
CA TYR A 32 6.57 -9.86 20.68
C TYR A 32 7.35 -8.84 21.52
N ARG A 33 7.31 -8.92 22.87
CA ARG A 33 8.02 -8.00 23.79
C ARG A 33 9.55 -8.19 23.84
N GLY A 34 10.14 -8.77 22.79
CA GLY A 34 11.59 -8.92 22.67
C GLY A 34 12.30 -7.60 22.36
N PRO A 35 13.64 -7.64 22.21
CA PRO A 35 14.38 -6.50 21.68
C PRO A 35 13.86 -6.11 20.29
N ALA A 36 13.90 -4.82 19.97
CA ALA A 36 13.48 -4.35 18.66
C ALA A 36 14.31 -5.05 17.56
N PRO A 37 13.68 -5.60 16.51
CA PRO A 37 14.39 -6.23 15.42
C PRO A 37 15.21 -5.18 14.67
N HIS A 38 16.26 -5.64 13.98
CA HIS A 38 16.98 -4.77 13.05
C HIS A 38 16.01 -4.27 11.97
N TYR A 39 15.92 -2.95 11.83
CA TYR A 39 15.19 -2.28 10.77
C TYR A 39 16.16 -1.35 10.05
N ALA A 40 16.51 -1.70 8.83
CA ALA A 40 17.43 -0.91 8.02
C ALA A 40 16.86 0.50 7.77
N VAL A 41 17.76 1.49 7.67
CA VAL A 41 17.37 2.85 7.29
C VAL A 41 16.82 2.83 5.87
N PRO A 42 15.58 3.32 5.62
CA PRO A 42 15.03 3.33 4.28
C PRO A 42 15.88 4.17 3.32
N GLN A 43 16.13 3.62 2.13
CA GLN A 43 16.81 4.31 1.04
C GLN A 43 15.85 4.46 -0.15
N GLU A 44 15.80 5.65 -0.72
CA GLU A 44 15.07 5.87 -1.98
C GLU A 44 15.85 5.27 -3.15
N VAL A 45 15.22 4.34 -3.87
CA VAL A 45 15.77 3.73 -5.10
C VAL A 45 15.28 4.46 -6.35
N GLY A 46 14.11 5.10 -6.25
CA GLY A 46 13.57 6.00 -7.26
C GLY A 46 12.12 6.36 -6.97
N ILE A 47 11.54 7.10 -7.90
CA ILE A 47 10.23 7.74 -7.74
C ILE A 47 9.44 7.69 -9.05
N TYR A 48 8.12 7.59 -8.93
CA TYR A 48 7.17 7.76 -10.01
C TYR A 48 5.93 8.49 -9.49
N SER A 49 5.17 9.06 -10.42
CA SER A 49 3.93 9.78 -10.13
C SER A 49 2.74 9.08 -10.78
N LEU A 50 1.56 9.27 -10.19
CA LEU A 50 0.28 8.96 -10.81
C LEU A 50 -0.32 10.26 -11.33
N VAL A 51 -0.82 10.26 -12.56
CA VAL A 51 -1.38 11.43 -13.24
C VAL A 51 -2.78 11.12 -13.77
N GLY A 52 -3.65 12.12 -13.82
CA GLY A 52 -5.05 11.95 -14.25
C GLY A 52 -5.91 11.20 -13.22
N ALA A 53 -7.23 11.19 -13.46
CA ALA A 53 -8.20 10.52 -12.60
C ALA A 53 -8.09 8.99 -12.65
N GLU A 54 -7.54 8.46 -13.74
CA GLU A 54 -7.29 7.04 -13.98
C GLU A 54 -6.00 6.53 -13.31
N GLY A 55 -5.17 7.43 -12.77
CA GLY A 55 -3.91 7.06 -12.13
C GLY A 55 -2.86 6.53 -13.12
N SER A 56 -2.75 7.18 -14.28
CA SER A 56 -1.74 6.87 -15.29
C SER A 56 -0.33 6.99 -14.74
N TYR A 57 0.54 6.07 -15.14
CA TYR A 57 1.95 6.09 -14.75
C TYR A 57 2.70 7.25 -15.43
N ALA A 58 3.42 8.05 -14.64
CA ALA A 58 4.43 8.98 -15.13
C ALA A 58 5.76 8.76 -14.40
N SER A 59 6.85 8.67 -15.15
CA SER A 59 8.18 8.53 -14.56
C SER A 59 8.61 9.81 -13.82
N GLY A 60 9.30 9.65 -12.70
CA GLY A 60 9.83 10.75 -11.91
C GLY A 60 8.80 11.44 -10.99
N ASN A 61 9.20 12.61 -10.49
CA ASN A 61 8.48 13.37 -9.49
C ASN A 61 7.65 14.50 -10.12
N VAL A 62 6.61 14.14 -10.88
CA VAL A 62 5.74 15.09 -11.60
C VAL A 62 4.81 15.83 -10.64
N HIS A 63 4.28 15.13 -9.63
CA HIS A 63 3.32 15.68 -8.65
C HIS A 63 3.91 15.83 -7.25
N GLY A 64 5.24 15.91 -7.15
CA GLY A 64 5.92 16.17 -5.89
C GLY A 64 5.49 17.50 -5.33
N LYS A 65 5.01 17.47 -4.08
CA LYS A 65 4.65 18.65 -3.33
C LYS A 65 5.66 18.89 -2.23
N TYR A 66 5.92 20.15 -1.95
CA TYR A 66 6.74 20.65 -0.87
C TYR A 66 5.84 21.06 0.29
N LEU A 67 6.33 20.84 1.50
CA LEU A 67 5.68 21.33 2.70
C LEU A 67 5.80 22.85 2.75
N CYS A 68 4.66 23.54 2.68
CA CYS A 68 4.58 24.99 2.67
C CYS A 68 3.79 25.42 3.89
N MET A 69 4.53 25.63 4.99
CA MET A 69 3.96 26.01 6.28
C MET A 69 3.24 27.36 6.16
N PRO A 70 2.06 27.51 6.77
CA PRO A 70 1.32 28.77 6.72
C PRO A 70 2.10 29.88 7.43
N THR A 71 2.05 31.09 6.87
CA THR A 71 2.71 32.29 7.43
C THR A 71 2.22 32.61 8.84
N ARG A 72 0.94 32.35 9.12
CA ARG A 72 0.35 32.43 10.47
C ARG A 72 0.22 31.01 11.01
N ARG A 73 0.74 30.74 12.20
CA ARG A 73 0.68 29.41 12.85
C ARG A 73 -0.50 29.26 13.82
N HIS A 74 -1.28 30.31 14.01
CA HIS A 74 -2.45 30.35 14.89
C HIS A 74 -3.64 30.89 14.09
N ASN A 75 -4.85 30.46 14.46
CA ASN A 75 -6.11 30.86 13.81
C ASN A 75 -6.07 30.62 12.29
N LEU A 76 -5.70 29.40 11.92
CA LEU A 76 -5.78 28.89 10.56
C LEU A 76 -7.26 28.76 10.20
N ASN A 77 -7.88 29.83 9.71
CA ASN A 77 -9.28 29.86 9.29
C ASN A 77 -9.46 29.10 7.96
N TRP A 78 -8.99 27.85 7.90
CA TRP A 78 -9.07 27.01 6.72
C TRP A 78 -10.47 26.45 6.57
N ASN A 79 -11.06 26.64 5.39
CA ASN A 79 -12.31 26.01 5.03
C ASN A 79 -12.00 24.67 4.35
N LEU A 80 -12.26 23.56 5.04
CA LEU A 80 -12.03 22.22 4.52
C LEU A 80 -13.13 21.76 3.56
N ASP A 81 -14.29 22.43 3.51
CA ASP A 81 -15.39 22.13 2.60
C ASP A 81 -15.26 22.85 1.24
N ASP A 82 -14.35 23.82 1.14
CA ASP A 82 -14.17 24.63 -0.05
C ASP A 82 -13.76 23.79 -1.26
N GLY A 83 -14.67 23.64 -2.23
CA GLY A 83 -14.44 22.85 -3.45
C GLY A 83 -14.95 21.42 -3.40
N PHE A 84 -15.64 20.99 -2.32
CA PHE A 84 -16.09 19.60 -2.16
C PHE A 84 -17.02 19.14 -3.30
N ALA A 85 -17.91 20.02 -3.77
CA ALA A 85 -18.86 19.69 -4.82
C ALA A 85 -18.22 19.54 -6.21
N GLN A 86 -17.04 20.12 -6.43
CA GLN A 86 -16.34 20.14 -7.71
C GLN A 86 -15.15 19.17 -7.76
N VAL A 87 -14.92 18.40 -6.70
CA VAL A 87 -13.75 17.51 -6.63
C VAL A 87 -13.92 16.32 -7.58
N GLU A 88 -12.92 16.11 -8.43
CA GLU A 88 -12.77 14.86 -9.16
C GLU A 88 -12.26 13.79 -8.20
N ARG A 89 -13.01 12.69 -8.08
CA ARG A 89 -12.65 11.58 -7.20
C ARG A 89 -11.99 10.48 -8.04
N PHE A 90 -10.92 9.90 -7.51
CA PHE A 90 -10.35 8.68 -8.08
C PHE A 90 -11.38 7.56 -8.05
N VAL A 91 -11.54 6.86 -9.16
CA VAL A 91 -12.31 5.62 -9.20
C VAL A 91 -11.39 4.51 -8.68
N ARG A 92 -11.66 4.03 -7.46
CA ARG A 92 -10.80 3.07 -6.74
C ARG A 92 -10.43 1.84 -7.57
N ASP A 93 -11.39 1.30 -8.31
CA ASP A 93 -11.22 0.10 -9.13
C ASP A 93 -10.38 0.33 -10.40
N GLU A 94 -10.15 1.59 -10.77
CA GLU A 94 -9.41 1.96 -11.97
C GLU A 94 -7.93 2.24 -11.68
N VAL A 95 -7.54 2.50 -10.43
CA VAL A 95 -6.15 2.84 -10.07
C VAL A 95 -5.28 1.57 -10.03
N PRO A 96 -4.31 1.38 -10.95
CA PRO A 96 -3.52 0.16 -11.03
C PRO A 96 -2.44 0.14 -9.91
N THR A 97 -2.80 -0.41 -8.75
CA THR A 97 -1.96 -0.27 -7.54
C THR A 97 -0.63 -1.01 -7.61
N MET A 98 -0.61 -2.23 -8.13
CA MET A 98 0.63 -3.02 -8.28
C MET A 98 1.23 -2.88 -9.67
N GLU A 99 0.39 -2.69 -10.68
CA GLU A 99 0.77 -2.61 -12.08
C GLU A 99 1.65 -1.38 -12.34
N THR A 100 1.40 -0.25 -11.64
CA THR A 100 2.26 0.94 -11.70
C THR A 100 3.63 0.72 -11.04
N LEU A 101 3.70 -0.05 -9.93
CA LEU A 101 4.96 -0.45 -9.32
C LEU A 101 5.75 -1.40 -10.24
N TYR A 102 5.07 -2.36 -10.87
CA TYR A 102 5.68 -3.25 -11.85
C TYR A 102 6.18 -2.48 -13.08
N ARG A 103 5.42 -1.48 -13.55
CA ARG A 103 5.86 -0.57 -14.61
C ARG A 103 7.15 0.15 -14.21
N TRP A 104 7.20 0.74 -13.01
CA TRP A 104 8.43 1.37 -12.52
C TRP A 104 9.61 0.40 -12.48
N ILE A 105 9.43 -0.84 -12.01
CA ILE A 105 10.48 -1.87 -12.00
C ILE A 105 10.95 -2.19 -13.43
N LEU A 106 10.03 -2.30 -14.39
CA LEU A 106 10.35 -2.59 -15.78
C LEU A 106 11.11 -1.45 -16.46
N ASP A 107 10.80 -0.21 -16.10
CA ASP A 107 11.45 0.98 -16.64
C ASP A 107 12.80 1.29 -15.94
N ASN A 108 13.00 0.78 -14.72
CA ASN A 108 14.18 1.04 -13.86
C ASN A 108 14.87 -0.26 -13.42
N LYS A 109 15.03 -1.22 -14.35
CA LYS A 109 15.56 -2.57 -14.05
C LYS A 109 16.92 -2.54 -13.39
N ARG A 110 17.80 -1.62 -13.80
CA ARG A 110 19.17 -1.52 -13.28
C ARG A 110 19.16 -1.10 -11.81
N GLU A 111 18.40 -0.05 -11.50
CA GLU A 111 18.22 0.50 -10.17
C GLU A 111 17.56 -0.54 -9.25
N PHE A 112 16.53 -1.22 -9.76
CA PHE A 112 15.86 -2.31 -9.06
C PHE A 112 16.80 -3.49 -8.77
N SER A 113 17.54 -3.98 -9.78
CA SER A 113 18.50 -5.07 -9.59
C SER A 113 19.60 -4.70 -8.59
N SER A 114 20.11 -3.46 -8.64
CA SER A 114 21.09 -2.99 -7.67
C SER A 114 20.52 -2.98 -6.24
N ALA A 115 19.26 -2.55 -6.06
CA ALA A 115 18.61 -2.56 -4.75
C ALA A 115 18.35 -3.98 -4.23
N VAL A 116 17.95 -4.90 -5.11
CA VAL A 116 17.77 -6.33 -4.78
C VAL A 116 19.08 -6.95 -4.30
N GLU A 117 20.19 -6.69 -5.01
CA GLU A 117 21.50 -7.21 -4.61
C GLU A 117 21.99 -6.60 -3.29
N ALA A 118 21.78 -5.29 -3.08
CA ALA A 118 22.08 -4.65 -1.80
C ALA A 118 21.28 -5.28 -0.64
N ALA A 119 19.99 -5.57 -0.85
CA ALA A 119 19.15 -6.23 0.14
C ALA A 119 19.62 -7.67 0.46
N ARG A 120 20.11 -8.41 -0.55
CA ARG A 120 20.66 -9.77 -0.35
C ARG A 120 22.00 -9.80 0.39
N GLN A 121 22.74 -8.70 0.35
CA GLN A 121 24.05 -8.58 0.99
C GLN A 121 23.95 -8.09 2.44
N ASP A 122 22.74 -7.84 2.96
CA ASP A 122 22.54 -7.46 4.35
C ASP A 122 22.77 -8.66 5.30
N ASN A 123 24.03 -8.82 5.72
CA ASN A 123 24.48 -9.87 6.65
C ASN A 123 23.99 -9.68 8.09
N ARG A 124 23.13 -8.68 8.37
CA ARG A 124 22.57 -8.43 9.70
C ARG A 124 21.32 -9.27 10.00
N SER A 125 20.81 -10.00 9.00
CA SER A 125 19.72 -10.96 9.18
C SER A 125 20.22 -12.24 9.86
N SER A 126 19.42 -12.76 10.80
CA SER A 126 19.63 -14.10 11.39
C SER A 126 19.20 -15.25 10.47
N VAL A 127 18.59 -14.93 9.33
CA VAL A 127 18.11 -15.88 8.32
C VAL A 127 19.25 -16.15 7.33
N SER A 128 19.41 -17.42 6.92
CA SER A 128 20.46 -17.80 5.96
C SER A 128 20.29 -17.04 4.64
N ARG A 129 21.41 -16.81 3.94
CA ARG A 129 21.39 -16.04 2.68
C ARG A 129 20.58 -16.74 1.58
N GLU A 130 20.48 -18.07 1.61
CA GLU A 130 19.64 -18.83 0.68
C GLU A 130 18.13 -18.67 0.96
N GLU A 131 17.75 -18.36 2.21
CA GLU A 131 16.37 -18.18 2.66
C GLU A 131 15.92 -16.71 2.66
N CYS A 132 16.88 -15.77 2.70
CA CYS A 132 16.59 -14.33 2.67
C CYS A 132 16.26 -13.86 1.24
N ALA A 133 14.98 -13.91 0.89
CA ALA A 133 14.48 -13.32 -0.34
C ALA A 133 13.96 -11.89 -0.09
N PRO A 134 14.38 -10.88 -0.88
CA PRO A 134 13.82 -9.54 -0.76
C PRO A 134 12.35 -9.54 -1.18
N PHE A 135 11.57 -8.68 -0.52
CA PHE A 135 10.14 -8.51 -0.77
C PHE A 135 9.87 -7.25 -1.59
N VAL A 136 8.98 -7.36 -2.57
CA VAL A 136 8.41 -6.23 -3.30
C VAL A 136 6.94 -6.13 -2.98
N CYS A 137 6.53 -5.01 -2.41
CA CYS A 137 5.15 -4.78 -2.00
C CYS A 137 4.83 -3.29 -1.90
N ARG A 138 3.54 -2.96 -1.79
CA ARG A 138 3.12 -1.62 -1.35
C ARG A 138 3.28 -1.53 0.16
N ARG A 139 3.70 -0.36 0.66
CA ARG A 139 3.81 -0.06 2.11
C ARG A 139 2.57 -0.50 2.91
N GLY A 140 1.37 -0.33 2.34
CA GLY A 140 0.12 -0.71 3.02
C GLY A 140 0.08 -2.19 3.45
N SER A 141 0.67 -3.10 2.68
CA SER A 141 0.75 -4.52 3.03
C SER A 141 1.61 -4.76 4.28
N LEU A 142 2.75 -4.06 4.39
CA LEU A 142 3.61 -4.15 5.58
C LEU A 142 2.93 -3.54 6.80
N HIS A 143 2.21 -2.44 6.62
CA HIS A 143 1.43 -1.82 7.70
C HIS A 143 0.39 -2.80 8.25
N SER A 144 -0.38 -3.48 7.38
CA SER A 144 -1.35 -4.50 7.82
C SER A 144 -0.69 -5.59 8.65
N VAL A 145 0.45 -6.13 8.20
CA VAL A 145 1.20 -7.16 8.94
C VAL A 145 1.70 -6.63 10.30
N LEU A 146 2.33 -5.45 10.32
CA LEU A 146 2.88 -4.84 11.55
C LEU A 146 1.80 -4.52 12.59
N CYS A 147 0.60 -4.13 12.14
CA CYS A 147 -0.52 -3.82 13.01
C CYS A 147 -1.34 -5.04 13.42
N THR A 148 -1.10 -6.22 12.83
CA THR A 148 -1.93 -7.42 13.09
C THR A 148 -1.99 -7.84 14.56
N PRO A 149 -0.91 -7.76 15.36
CA PRO A 149 -1.00 -8.09 16.79
C PRO A 149 -1.96 -7.19 17.57
N TYR A 150 -2.16 -5.95 17.11
CA TYR A 150 -2.92 -4.91 17.83
C TYR A 150 -4.32 -4.66 17.26
N ASN A 151 -4.48 -4.83 15.95
CA ASN A 151 -5.68 -4.38 15.24
C ASN A 151 -6.56 -5.57 14.86
N ARG A 152 -7.61 -5.81 15.66
CA ARG A 152 -8.42 -7.03 15.58
C ARG A 152 -9.60 -7.06 14.58
N PRO A 153 -10.15 -5.96 14.02
CA PRO A 153 -11.33 -6.11 13.18
C PRO A 153 -11.06 -6.18 11.67
N ASN A 154 -9.83 -5.93 11.19
CA ASN A 154 -9.56 -5.86 9.75
C ASN A 154 -8.65 -7.00 9.31
N ASP A 155 -9.27 -8.11 8.93
CA ASP A 155 -8.59 -9.20 8.22
C ASP A 155 -8.01 -8.66 6.90
N TRP A 156 -6.80 -9.09 6.58
CA TRP A 156 -6.13 -8.77 5.33
C TRP A 156 -5.85 -10.04 4.54
N LEU A 157 -5.84 -9.92 3.21
CA LEU A 157 -5.43 -10.99 2.31
C LEU A 157 -4.23 -10.51 1.50
N ILE A 158 -3.13 -11.26 1.55
CA ILE A 158 -1.92 -10.98 0.79
C ILE A 158 -1.53 -12.22 -0.01
N GLY A 159 -1.49 -12.11 -1.33
CA GLY A 159 -0.92 -13.14 -2.20
C GLY A 159 0.58 -12.92 -2.36
N ALA A 160 1.34 -14.02 -2.29
CA ALA A 160 2.78 -14.02 -2.48
C ALA A 160 3.16 -14.81 -3.74
N THR A 161 4.04 -14.26 -4.56
CA THR A 161 4.58 -14.95 -5.75
C THR A 161 6.08 -14.76 -5.82
N ARG A 162 6.83 -15.84 -5.97
CA ARG A 162 8.29 -15.79 -6.12
C ARG A 162 8.67 -15.79 -7.59
N HIS A 163 9.44 -14.80 -8.03
CA HIS A 163 9.96 -14.69 -9.40
C HIS A 163 11.38 -14.09 -9.35
N GLY A 164 12.33 -14.70 -10.08
CA GLY A 164 13.73 -14.22 -10.10
C GLY A 164 14.42 -14.18 -8.74
N GLY A 165 13.98 -15.01 -7.78
CA GLY A 165 14.49 -14.99 -6.41
C GLY A 165 14.03 -13.78 -5.57
N VAL A 166 12.99 -13.07 -6.00
CA VAL A 166 12.31 -11.98 -5.28
C VAL A 166 10.87 -12.42 -4.98
N VAL A 167 10.34 -12.04 -3.81
CA VAL A 167 8.95 -12.35 -3.43
C VAL A 167 8.09 -11.10 -3.60
N TYR A 168 7.10 -11.18 -4.48
CA TYR A 168 6.14 -10.12 -4.73
C TYR A 168 4.89 -10.35 -3.88
N LEU A 169 4.51 -9.35 -3.09
CA LEU A 169 3.32 -9.37 -2.26
C LEU A 169 2.28 -8.41 -2.82
N ARG A 170 1.07 -8.92 -3.08
CA ARG A 170 -0.10 -8.16 -3.51
C ARG A 170 -1.20 -8.28 -2.47
N ALA A 171 -1.69 -7.15 -1.96
CA ALA A 171 -2.87 -7.13 -1.12
C ALA A 171 -4.13 -7.33 -1.97
N PHE A 172 -5.11 -8.02 -1.41
CA PHE A 172 -6.44 -8.24 -1.98
C PHE A 172 -7.50 -7.83 -0.97
N ASP A 173 -8.63 -7.35 -1.48
CA ASP A 173 -9.77 -7.01 -0.66
C ASP A 173 -10.44 -8.29 -0.13
N THR A 174 -10.64 -8.35 1.18
CA THR A 174 -11.42 -9.41 1.82
C THR A 174 -12.91 -9.13 1.67
N GLU A 175 -13.76 -10.15 1.74
CA GLU A 175 -15.22 -9.96 1.70
C GLU A 175 -15.72 -9.07 2.84
N ALA A 176 -15.12 -9.19 4.03
CA ALA A 176 -15.41 -8.31 5.17
C ALA A 176 -15.06 -6.84 4.85
N TRP A 177 -13.90 -6.61 4.22
CA TRP A 177 -13.49 -5.27 3.80
C TRP A 177 -14.41 -4.69 2.73
N LYS A 178 -14.79 -5.47 1.72
CA LYS A 178 -15.75 -5.03 0.68
C LYS A 178 -17.08 -4.62 1.30
N LYS A 179 -17.61 -5.43 2.23
CA LYS A 179 -18.85 -5.09 2.92
C LYS A 179 -18.75 -3.80 3.74
N GLN A 180 -17.65 -3.62 4.48
CA GLN A 180 -17.41 -2.37 5.20
C GLN A 180 -17.28 -1.18 4.26
N LEU A 181 -16.69 -1.37 3.08
CA LEU A 181 -16.57 -0.33 2.06
C LEU A 181 -17.94 0.05 1.52
N GLU A 182 -18.78 -0.91 1.14
CA GLU A 182 -20.16 -0.66 0.71
C GLU A 182 -20.97 0.10 1.79
N GLU A 183 -20.79 -0.25 3.06
CA GLU A 183 -21.44 0.45 4.18
C GLU A 183 -20.94 1.90 4.32
N ARG A 184 -19.64 2.14 4.09
CA ARG A 184 -19.04 3.49 4.11
C ARG A 184 -19.50 4.34 2.93
N GLU A 185 -19.56 3.76 1.74
CA GLU A 185 -20.02 4.44 0.51
C GLU A 185 -21.50 4.83 0.59
N ARG A 186 -22.31 4.06 1.34
CA ARG A 186 -23.70 4.44 1.63
C ARG A 186 -23.81 5.63 2.60
N ASN A 187 -22.76 5.92 3.37
CA ASN A 187 -22.75 7.00 4.35
C ASN A 187 -22.03 8.23 3.79
N SER A 188 -22.79 9.29 3.47
CA SER A 188 -22.31 10.56 2.88
C SER A 188 -21.20 11.27 3.67
N ASP A 189 -21.11 11.03 4.97
CA ASP A 189 -20.14 11.68 5.85
C ASP A 189 -18.71 11.16 5.63
N THR A 190 -18.56 9.91 5.17
CA THR A 190 -17.25 9.30 4.91
C THR A 190 -16.49 10.01 3.79
N ASP A 191 -17.22 10.51 2.79
CA ASP A 191 -16.66 11.25 1.67
C ASP A 191 -16.12 12.61 2.11
N HIS A 192 -16.81 13.27 3.05
CA HIS A 192 -16.37 14.55 3.61
C HIS A 192 -15.06 14.39 4.38
N PHE A 193 -14.95 13.37 5.25
CA PHE A 193 -13.72 13.14 6.01
C PHE A 193 -12.52 12.84 5.09
N THR A 194 -12.74 12.06 4.04
CA THR A 194 -11.69 11.76 3.05
C THR A 194 -11.27 13.02 2.31
N TYR A 195 -12.25 13.83 1.88
CA TYR A 195 -11.99 15.10 1.21
C TYR A 195 -11.24 16.09 2.10
N TRP A 196 -11.64 16.25 3.35
CA TRP A 196 -10.99 17.16 4.30
C TRP A 196 -9.50 16.85 4.47
N GLY A 197 -9.12 15.57 4.43
CA GLY A 197 -7.70 15.17 4.39
C GLY A 197 -6.97 15.72 3.16
N HIS A 198 -7.54 15.53 1.96
CA HIS A 198 -6.97 16.07 0.73
C HIS A 198 -6.95 17.60 0.69
N LYS A 199 -8.00 18.27 1.20
CA LYS A 199 -8.07 19.73 1.27
C LYS A 199 -7.06 20.29 2.27
N PHE A 200 -6.87 19.64 3.41
CA PHE A 200 -5.81 19.97 4.35
C PHE A 200 -4.42 19.87 3.70
N GLU A 201 -4.15 18.80 2.94
CA GLU A 201 -2.89 18.68 2.20
C GLU A 201 -2.70 19.86 1.24
N GLN A 202 -3.73 20.30 0.52
CA GLN A 202 -3.66 21.48 -0.36
C GLN A 202 -3.29 22.76 0.40
N TYR A 203 -3.79 22.97 1.63
CA TYR A 203 -3.40 24.13 2.44
C TYR A 203 -1.96 24.09 2.93
N MET A 204 -1.40 22.89 3.08
CA MET A 204 -0.07 22.65 3.62
C MET A 204 1.00 22.48 2.55
N THR A 205 0.63 22.53 1.27
CA THR A 205 1.53 22.21 0.17
C THR A 205 1.56 23.28 -0.91
N CYS A 206 2.74 23.40 -1.50
CA CYS A 206 3.01 24.03 -2.78
C CYS A 206 3.95 23.09 -3.56
#